data_AF-A0A6V8KEW9-F1
#
_entry.id   AF-A0A6V8KEW9-F1
#
_cell.length_a   1.000
_cell.length_b   1.000
_cell.length_c   1.000
_cell.angle_alpha   90.00
_cell.angle_beta   90.00
_cell.angle_gamma   90.00
#
_symmetry.space_group_name_H-M   'P 1'
#
loop_
_entity.id
_entity.type
_entity.pdbx_description
1 polymer ?
#
loop_
_entity_poly.entity_id
_entity_poly.type
_entity_poly.pdbx_seq_one_letter_code
_entity_poly.pdbx_strand_id
1 'polypeptide(L)'
;MSVLPRGVGWGVVLDRGHEPVRLRAAELTQLGQGLYQLLTQFIGYQAAQVGWDPQGRVDPAELRHEWADEIAAGELPGLVLAEDVLPDLRGSAFVPFARGFLRIPYAGEHSSTLISDEGIA
;
A
#
# COMPACT_ATOMS: atom_id res chain seq x y z
N MET A 1 11.38 -1.80 7.38
CA MET A 1 12.08 -1.48 6.11
C MET A 1 11.08 -0.77 5.23
N SER A 2 11.46 0.32 4.58
CA SER A 2 10.57 1.06 3.66
C SER A 2 11.23 1.15 2.29
N VAL A 3 10.49 0.82 1.24
CA VAL A 3 10.91 0.98 -0.15
C VAL A 3 10.13 2.17 -0.72
N LEU A 4 10.85 3.21 -1.12
CA LEU A 4 10.27 4.43 -1.68
C LEU A 4 10.78 4.62 -3.11
N PRO A 5 9.91 4.65 -4.12
CA PRO A 5 10.30 5.00 -5.47
C PRO A 5 10.92 6.39 -5.51
N ARG A 6 12.14 6.50 -6.05
CA ARG A 6 12.87 7.77 -6.11
C ARG A 6 12.18 8.74 -7.06
N GLY A 7 12.04 10.00 -6.66
CA GLY A 7 11.47 11.07 -7.50
C GLY A 7 9.94 11.00 -7.65
N VAL A 8 9.29 10.06 -6.98
CA VAL A 8 7.82 9.97 -6.90
C VAL A 8 7.38 10.56 -5.56
N GLY A 9 6.56 11.60 -5.63
CA GLY A 9 5.96 12.23 -4.46
C GLY A 9 4.73 13.01 -4.86
N TRP A 10 3.73 13.04 -3.99
CA TRP A 10 2.56 13.89 -4.14
C TRP A 10 2.68 15.07 -3.18
N GLY A 11 2.76 16.29 -3.74
CA GLY A 11 2.78 17.52 -2.95
C GLY A 11 4.05 17.78 -2.14
N VAL A 12 5.03 16.87 -2.16
CA VAL A 12 6.29 17.00 -1.40
C VAL A 12 7.48 16.69 -2.30
N VAL A 13 8.42 17.64 -2.39
CA VAL A 13 9.72 17.43 -3.04
C VAL A 13 10.61 16.64 -2.07
N LEU A 14 10.62 15.31 -2.21
CA LEU A 14 11.39 14.42 -1.33
C LEU A 14 12.90 14.42 -1.64
N ASP A 15 13.31 14.79 -2.85
CA ASP A 15 14.72 14.82 -3.26
C ASP A 15 15.03 16.18 -3.91
N ARG A 16 15.76 17.05 -3.20
CA ARG A 16 16.08 18.42 -3.67
C ARG A 16 16.97 18.44 -4.92
N GLY A 17 17.52 17.29 -5.31
CA GLY A 17 18.38 17.13 -6.48
C GLY A 17 17.68 16.64 -7.74
N HIS A 18 16.38 16.32 -7.71
CA HIS A 18 15.65 15.75 -8.85
C HIS A 18 14.38 16.50 -9.21
N GLU A 19 14.12 16.59 -10.50
CA GLU A 19 12.86 17.09 -11.01
C GLU A 19 11.73 16.10 -10.62
N PRO A 20 10.69 16.55 -9.92
CA PRO A 20 9.60 15.68 -9.50
C PRO A 20 8.85 15.12 -10.71
N VAL A 21 8.70 13.80 -10.79
CA VAL A 21 7.85 13.18 -11.81
C VAL A 21 6.41 13.23 -11.31
N ARG A 22 5.56 14.02 -11.96
CA ARG A 22 4.12 14.02 -11.68
C ARG A 22 3.49 12.82 -12.35
N LEU A 23 2.96 11.90 -11.54
CA LEU A 23 2.25 10.72 -12.00
C LEU A 23 0.74 10.95 -11.93
N ARG A 24 0.01 10.50 -12.96
CA ARG A 24 -1.45 10.40 -12.97
C ARG A 24 -1.92 9.25 -12.08
N ALA A 25 -3.21 9.24 -11.73
CA ALA A 25 -3.85 8.16 -10.95
C ALA A 25 -3.54 6.75 -11.50
N ALA A 26 -3.62 6.59 -12.82
CA ALA A 26 -3.33 5.32 -13.50
C ALA A 26 -1.86 4.91 -13.38
N GLU A 27 -0.93 5.87 -13.45
CA GLU A 27 0.51 5.63 -13.34
C GLU A 27 0.90 5.31 -11.89
N LEU A 28 0.27 5.98 -10.91
CA LEU A 28 0.39 5.63 -9.49
C LEU A 28 -0.15 4.24 -9.20
N THR A 29 -1.28 3.88 -9.80
CA THR A 29 -1.86 2.53 -9.67
C THR A 29 -0.90 1.47 -10.23
N GLN A 30 -0.32 1.70 -11.41
CA GLN A 30 0.67 0.80 -12.01
C GLN A 30 1.92 0.67 -11.13
N LEU A 31 2.41 1.78 -10.58
CA LEU A 31 3.52 1.78 -9.64
C LEU A 31 3.20 0.95 -8.39
N GLY A 32 2.02 1.12 -7.79
CA GLY A 32 1.57 0.32 -6.66
C GLY A 32 1.52 -1.17 -6.99
N GLN A 33 1.01 -1.56 -8.16
CA GLN A 33 1.03 -2.96 -8.61
C GLN A 33 2.46 -3.49 -8.79
N GLY A 34 3.38 -2.68 -9.31
CA GLY A 34 4.80 -3.04 -9.41
C GLY A 34 5.47 -3.24 -8.06
N LEU A 35 5.16 -2.39 -7.07
CA LEU A 35 5.64 -2.56 -5.69
C LEU A 35 5.10 -3.85 -5.06
N TYR A 36 3.85 -4.21 -5.34
CA TYR A 36 3.30 -5.51 -4.96
C TYR A 36 4.06 -6.68 -5.57
N GLN A 37 4.36 -6.63 -6.86
CA GLN A 37 5.15 -7.68 -7.52
C GLN A 37 6.53 -7.81 -6.87
N LEU A 38 7.18 -6.69 -6.54
CA LEU A 38 8.45 -6.70 -5.83
C LEU A 38 8.31 -7.33 -4.43
N LEU A 39 7.22 -7.03 -3.71
CA LEU A 39 6.96 -7.57 -2.38
C LEU A 39 6.90 -9.12 -2.36
N THR A 40 6.41 -9.73 -3.45
CA THR A 40 6.36 -11.21 -3.57
C THR A 40 7.73 -11.89 -3.54
N GLN A 41 8.81 -11.14 -3.77
CA GLN A 41 10.18 -11.66 -3.78
C GLN A 41 10.82 -11.68 -2.38
N PHE A 42 10.24 -10.95 -1.42
CA PHE A 42 10.75 -10.93 -0.05
C PHE A 42 10.15 -12.05 0.78
N ILE A 43 10.92 -12.46 1.79
CA ILE A 43 10.52 -13.51 2.75
C ILE A 43 10.80 -13.03 4.17
N GLY A 44 10.06 -13.57 5.14
CA GLY A 44 10.31 -13.37 6.57
C GLY A 44 9.79 -12.07 7.17
N TYR A 45 9.09 -11.22 6.41
CA TYR A 45 8.34 -10.10 6.99
C TYR A 45 7.01 -10.58 7.58
N GLN A 46 6.49 -9.88 8.59
CA GLN A 46 5.20 -10.20 9.23
C GLN A 46 4.04 -9.43 8.61
N ALA A 47 4.29 -8.17 8.29
CA ALA A 47 3.32 -7.26 7.68
C ALA A 47 4.03 -6.33 6.70
N ALA A 48 3.30 -5.92 5.67
CA ALA A 48 3.71 -4.91 4.71
C ALA A 48 2.48 -4.20 4.15
N GLN A 49 2.65 -2.94 3.77
CA GLN A 49 1.59 -2.12 3.20
C GLN A 49 2.12 -1.47 1.93
N VAL A 50 1.40 -1.66 0.82
CA VAL A 50 1.61 -0.90 -0.41
C VAL A 50 0.55 0.19 -0.47
N GLY A 51 0.97 1.44 -0.60
CA GLY A 51 0.06 2.59 -0.67
C GLY A 51 0.70 3.84 -0.11
N TRP A 52 -0.09 4.89 0.00
CA TRP A 52 0.33 6.15 0.59
C TRP A 52 0.41 6.04 2.12
N ASP A 53 1.47 6.62 2.70
CA ASP A 53 1.74 6.66 4.15
C ASP A 53 1.58 5.32 4.90
N PRO A 54 2.44 4.32 4.62
CA PRO A 54 2.33 3.00 5.22
C PRO A 54 2.86 2.93 6.67
N GLN A 55 3.44 4.01 7.21
CA GLN A 55 4.30 3.93 8.41
C GLN A 55 3.55 3.53 9.70
N GLY A 56 2.23 3.73 9.78
CA GLY A 56 1.39 3.29 10.92
C GLY A 56 0.48 2.09 10.62
N ARG A 57 0.70 1.36 9.53
CA ARG A 57 -0.19 0.26 9.07
C ARG A 57 0.54 -1.07 8.90
N VAL A 58 1.68 -1.22 9.55
CA VAL A 58 2.52 -2.42 9.43
C VAL A 58 3.02 -2.96 10.77
N ASP A 59 2.71 -2.30 11.88
CA ASP A 59 2.96 -2.86 13.22
C ASP A 59 1.81 -3.82 13.59
N PRO A 60 2.07 -5.13 13.83
CA PRO A 60 1.03 -6.07 14.24
C PRO A 60 0.27 -5.68 15.52
N ALA A 61 0.88 -4.92 16.43
CA ALA A 61 0.21 -4.44 17.64
C ALA A 61 -0.79 -3.31 17.31
N GLU A 62 -0.38 -2.31 16.53
CA GLU A 62 -1.27 -1.25 16.05
C GLU A 62 -2.39 -1.83 15.19
N LEU A 63 -2.08 -2.77 14.28
CA LEU A 63 -3.08 -3.46 13.47
C LEU A 63 -4.12 -4.20 14.32
N ARG A 64 -3.72 -4.78 15.46
CA ARG A 64 -4.63 -5.49 16.37
C ARG A 64 -5.54 -4.56 17.16
N HIS A 65 -5.09 -3.34 17.46
CA HIS A 65 -5.77 -2.47 18.41
C HIS A 65 -6.44 -1.27 17.77
N GLU A 66 -5.80 -0.67 16.78
CA GLU A 66 -6.24 0.59 16.16
C GLU A 66 -6.94 0.37 14.82
N TRP A 67 -6.66 -0.76 14.14
CA TRP A 67 -7.16 -1.03 12.79
C TRP A 67 -7.93 -2.34 12.66
N ALA A 68 -8.28 -2.99 13.77
CA ALA A 68 -8.88 -4.33 13.74
C ALA A 68 -10.21 -4.36 12.97
N ASP A 69 -11.03 -3.33 13.15
CA ASP A 69 -12.33 -3.21 12.50
C ASP A 69 -12.17 -3.02 10.99
N GLU A 70 -11.24 -2.16 10.56
CA GLU A 70 -10.91 -1.92 9.16
C GLU A 70 -10.30 -3.17 8.50
N ILE A 71 -9.46 -3.93 9.20
CA ILE A 71 -8.93 -5.20 8.71
C ILE A 71 -10.06 -6.21 8.51
N ALA A 72 -10.96 -6.33 9.48
CA ALA A 72 -12.09 -7.25 9.40
C ALA A 72 -13.07 -6.87 8.28
N ALA A 73 -13.26 -5.56 8.05
CA ALA A 73 -14.08 -5.01 6.98
C ALA A 73 -13.40 -5.04 5.59
N GLY A 74 -12.08 -5.23 5.54
CA GLY A 74 -11.31 -5.18 4.28
C GLY A 74 -10.99 -3.77 3.79
N GLU A 75 -11.02 -2.78 4.68
CA GLU A 75 -10.87 -1.35 4.37
C GLU A 75 -9.41 -0.87 4.45
N LEU A 76 -8.46 -1.79 4.51
CA LEU A 76 -7.02 -1.54 4.35
C LEU A 76 -6.48 -2.10 3.02
N PRO A 77 -6.88 -1.53 1.86
CA PRO A 77 -6.35 -1.96 0.58
C PRO A 77 -4.84 -1.75 0.56
N GLY A 78 -4.08 -2.73 0.10
CA GLY A 78 -2.62 -2.64 0.15
C GLY A 78 -1.96 -3.46 1.25
N LEU A 79 -2.73 -3.93 2.24
CA LEU A 79 -2.18 -4.68 3.37
C LEU A 79 -1.81 -6.11 2.97
N VAL A 80 -0.63 -6.55 3.41
CA VAL A 80 -0.12 -7.92 3.27
C VAL A 80 0.32 -8.42 4.63
N LEU A 81 -0.14 -9.60 5.02
CA LEU A 81 0.18 -10.25 6.29
C LEU A 81 0.72 -11.66 6.04
N ALA A 82 1.65 -12.10 6.89
CA ALA A 82 2.00 -13.50 6.97
C ALA A 82 0.81 -14.35 7.47
N GLU A 83 0.72 -15.59 7.02
CA GLU A 83 -0.38 -16.53 7.32
C GLU A 83 -0.52 -16.90 8.79
N ASP A 84 0.45 -16.60 9.63
CA ASP A 84 0.41 -16.79 11.09
C ASP A 84 0.15 -15.49 11.86
N VAL A 85 0.13 -14.33 11.20
CA VAL A 85 -0.09 -13.01 11.81
C VAL A 85 -1.56 -12.64 11.81
N LEU A 86 -2.09 -12.31 13.01
CA LEU A 86 -3.47 -11.85 13.23
C LEU A 86 -4.54 -12.74 12.56
N PRO A 87 -4.50 -14.09 12.73
CA PRO A 87 -5.42 -14.99 12.06
C PRO A 87 -6.89 -14.70 12.39
N ASP A 88 -7.16 -14.25 13.61
CA ASP A 88 -8.51 -13.99 14.12
C ASP A 88 -9.16 -12.71 13.54
N LEU A 89 -8.35 -11.81 12.97
CA LEU A 89 -8.84 -10.55 12.38
C LEU A 89 -9.13 -10.67 10.89
N ARG A 90 -8.85 -11.83 10.28
CA ARG A 90 -8.98 -12.00 8.83
C ARG A 90 -10.44 -12.09 8.43
N GLY A 91 -10.91 -11.03 7.75
CA GLY A 91 -12.18 -11.03 7.03
C GLY A 91 -12.12 -11.78 5.71
N SER A 92 -13.27 -11.85 5.04
CA SER A 92 -13.41 -12.46 3.71
C SER A 92 -12.69 -11.71 2.58
N ALA A 93 -12.22 -10.48 2.85
CA ALA A 93 -11.48 -9.65 1.91
C ALA A 93 -10.04 -10.15 1.65
N PHE A 94 -9.50 -11.00 2.53
CA PHE A 94 -8.16 -11.54 2.35
C PHE A 94 -8.12 -12.59 1.23
N VAL A 95 -7.16 -12.42 0.32
CA VAL A 95 -6.87 -13.36 -0.77
C VAL A 95 -5.42 -13.84 -0.70
N PRO A 96 -5.12 -15.03 -1.25
CA PRO A 96 -3.73 -15.49 -1.39
C PRO A 96 -2.87 -14.46 -2.12
N PHE A 97 -1.65 -14.21 -1.61
CA PHE A 97 -0.72 -13.26 -2.20
C PHE A 97 0.56 -13.94 -2.70
N ALA A 98 1.28 -14.59 -1.78
CA ALA A 98 2.48 -15.37 -2.04
C ALA A 98 2.49 -16.54 -1.05
N ARG A 99 3.43 -17.48 -1.18
CA ARG A 99 3.51 -18.60 -0.25
C ARG A 99 3.71 -18.09 1.19
N GLY A 100 2.78 -18.41 2.09
CA GLY A 100 2.84 -17.96 3.48
C GLY A 100 2.30 -16.55 3.71
N PHE A 101 1.67 -15.91 2.70
CA PHE A 101 1.18 -14.54 2.78
C PHE A 101 -0.21 -14.36 2.17
N LEU A 102 -1.02 -13.55 2.84
CA LEU A 102 -2.33 -13.11 2.39
C LEU A 102 -2.34 -11.58 2.21
N ARG A 103 -3.26 -11.08 1.39
CA ARG A 103 -3.43 -9.63 1.20
C ARG A 103 -4.88 -9.20 1.14
N ILE A 104 -5.12 -7.92 1.42
CA ILE A 104 -6.30 -7.21 0.95
C ILE A 104 -5.94 -6.59 -0.41
N PRO A 105 -6.67 -6.89 -1.50
CA PRO A 105 -6.37 -6.35 -2.82
C PRO A 105 -6.32 -4.82 -2.81
N TYR A 106 -5.27 -4.28 -3.41
CA TYR A 106 -5.17 -2.84 -3.59
C TYR A 106 -6.09 -2.37 -4.73
N ALA A 107 -6.96 -1.43 -4.41
CA ALA A 107 -7.99 -0.90 -5.31
C ALA A 107 -7.44 0.09 -6.35
N GLY A 108 -6.18 0.52 -6.22
CA GLY A 108 -5.60 1.59 -7.02
C GLY A 108 -5.88 2.98 -6.44
N GLU A 109 -5.27 3.99 -7.04
CA GLU A 109 -5.52 5.39 -6.66
C GLU A 109 -6.73 5.93 -7.42
N HIS A 110 -7.69 6.52 -6.70
CA HIS A 110 -8.87 7.15 -7.27
C HIS A 110 -8.65 8.64 -7.54
N SER A 111 -9.10 9.11 -8.69
CA SER A 111 -9.00 10.51 -9.10
C SER A 111 -9.71 11.50 -8.17
N SER A 112 -10.64 11.08 -7.32
CA SER A 112 -11.37 12.01 -6.45
C SER A 112 -10.59 12.46 -5.22
N THR A 113 -9.52 11.76 -4.84
CA THR A 113 -8.55 12.24 -3.84
C THR A 113 -7.53 13.18 -4.50
N LEU A 114 -7.46 13.18 -5.82
CA LEU A 114 -6.53 13.94 -6.64
C LEU A 114 -7.23 15.22 -7.09
N ILE A 115 -6.65 16.38 -6.77
CA ILE A 115 -7.17 17.68 -7.23
C ILE A 115 -7.32 17.61 -8.76
N SER A 116 -8.49 18.09 -9.22
CA SER A 116 -9.01 18.05 -10.58
C SER A 116 -7.97 18.08 -11.70
N ASP A 117 -8.24 17.30 -12.74
CA ASP A 117 -7.75 17.51 -14.10
C ASP A 117 -8.14 18.93 -14.55
N GLU A 118 -7.35 19.94 -14.17
CA GLU A 118 -7.41 21.26 -14.76
C GLU A 118 -6.02 21.68 -15.21
N GLY A 119 -5.86 21.68 -16.55
CA GLY A 119 -5.01 22.64 -17.24
C GLY A 119 -3.85 22.04 -18.04
N ILE A 120 -4.09 21.88 -19.35
CA ILE A 120 -3.37 22.47 -20.50
C ILE A 120 -3.61 21.48 -21.67
N ALA A 121 -4.32 21.81 -22.74
CA ALA A 121 -4.30 23.05 -23.52
C ALA A 121 -5.69 23.49 -24.01
#